data_AF-A0A3M6VRY1-F1
#
_entry.id   AF-A0A3M6VRY1-F1
#
_cell.length_a   1.000
_cell.length_b   1.000
_cell.length_c   1.000
_cell.angle_alpha   90.00
_cell.angle_beta   90.00
_cell.angle_gamma   90.00
#
_symmetry.space_group_name_H-M   'P 1'
#
loop_
_entity.id
_entity.type
_entity.pdbx_description
1 polymer ?
#
loop_
_entity_poly.entity_id
_entity_poly.type
_entity_poly.pdbx_seq_one_letter_code
_entity_poly.pdbx_strand_id
1 'polypeptide(L)'
;MLLRATSATIMKVFVNGKIWQWAGDNFVANGSFAEWMTVSDDGRFIDVGVGDSPHSDDVEDLHGALVLPGLHDSHIHVSMMGESAEWLDLFGCNSYEDFIERLRRYNAHYSEKSWIVGFGWTQDELSSTAKYPSRYDIDAVIPDRPVLLHRACWHIAVVNTKALEIAGVEVTAKNHDVKHGTIDVDEKGVTVCKLDKDLVWESLRNAVQIVERRANEPSFDVRVKYYKNALKKCVSSGLTAVHTNDEEAWSVYSKLQEEEGLPVRVYLTPSIHELGKTTIPKAGDCDGLISCHRIKIFSDGSLGAETAALRVPYKGTDNRGILMNSDEELVTKISKANNAGYRVEIHAIGECCWKDQEDVLMVLLI
;
A
#
# COMPACT_ATOMS: atom_id res chain seq x y z
N MET A 1 -36.18 -32.97 -22.18
CA MET A 1 -34.94 -33.67 -22.56
C MET A 1 -34.37 -32.97 -23.78
N LEU A 2 -33.66 -31.87 -23.55
CA LEU A 2 -32.87 -31.15 -24.55
C LEU A 2 -31.44 -31.30 -24.07
N LEU A 3 -30.72 -32.25 -24.66
CA LEU A 3 -29.29 -32.39 -24.50
C LEU A 3 -28.65 -31.10 -25.02
N ARG A 4 -28.18 -30.25 -24.10
CA ARG A 4 -27.17 -29.25 -24.45
C ARG A 4 -25.96 -30.03 -24.93
N ALA A 5 -25.63 -29.87 -26.21
CA ALA A 5 -24.32 -30.26 -26.72
C ALA A 5 -23.27 -29.66 -25.77
N THR A 6 -22.47 -30.52 -25.15
CA THR A 6 -21.25 -30.12 -24.48
C THR A 6 -20.38 -29.47 -25.54
N SER A 7 -20.31 -28.13 -25.54
CA SER A 7 -19.28 -27.41 -26.26
C SER A 7 -17.96 -28.04 -25.84
N ALA A 8 -17.20 -28.58 -26.79
CA ALA A 8 -15.83 -28.98 -26.51
C ALA A 8 -15.13 -27.73 -25.99
N THR A 9 -14.72 -27.74 -24.72
CA THR A 9 -13.88 -26.68 -24.15
C THR A 9 -12.65 -26.60 -25.03
N ILE A 10 -12.44 -25.48 -25.73
CA ILE A 10 -11.18 -25.28 -26.43
C ILE A 10 -10.14 -25.15 -25.31
N MET A 11 -9.09 -25.96 -25.42
CA MET A 11 -8.04 -26.05 -24.40
C MET A 11 -6.76 -25.58 -25.04
N LYS A 12 -6.19 -24.48 -24.55
CA LYS A 12 -4.85 -24.09 -24.96
C LYS A 12 -3.84 -25.02 -24.31
N VAL A 13 -2.95 -25.59 -25.11
CA VAL A 13 -1.88 -26.48 -24.63
C VAL A 13 -0.56 -25.75 -24.77
N PHE A 14 0.16 -25.58 -23.66
CA PHE A 14 1.53 -25.11 -23.67
C PHE A 14 2.46 -26.33 -23.60
N VAL A 15 3.44 -26.42 -24.49
CA VAL A 15 4.36 -27.58 -24.60
C VAL A 15 5.82 -27.15 -24.53
N ASN A 16 6.72 -28.11 -24.36
CA ASN A 16 8.18 -27.89 -24.33
C ASN A 16 8.58 -26.83 -23.28
N GLY A 17 7.91 -26.84 -22.12
CA GLY A 17 8.23 -25.97 -21.00
C GLY A 17 9.07 -26.66 -19.92
N LYS A 18 9.54 -25.87 -18.96
CA LYS A 18 9.95 -26.34 -17.64
C LYS A 18 8.93 -25.81 -16.64
N ILE A 19 7.83 -26.53 -16.48
CA ILE A 19 6.66 -26.06 -15.73
C ILE A 19 6.78 -26.54 -14.30
N TRP A 20 6.95 -25.59 -13.38
CA TRP A 20 7.19 -25.91 -11.99
C TRP A 20 5.96 -26.51 -11.31
N GLN A 21 6.16 -27.57 -10.52
CA GLN A 21 5.12 -28.22 -9.73
C GLN A 21 5.47 -28.20 -8.25
N TRP A 22 4.47 -27.95 -7.38
CA TRP A 22 4.65 -28.08 -5.94
C TRP A 22 4.77 -29.57 -5.58
N ALA A 23 5.93 -30.01 -5.10
CA ALA A 23 6.09 -31.36 -4.60
C ALA A 23 5.23 -31.52 -3.34
N GLY A 24 4.28 -32.46 -3.36
CA GLY A 24 3.51 -32.82 -2.16
C GLY A 24 4.40 -33.41 -1.05
N ASP A 25 3.81 -33.65 0.12
CA ASP A 25 4.49 -33.94 1.41
C ASP A 25 5.48 -35.13 1.45
N ASN A 26 5.64 -35.90 0.36
CA ASN A 26 6.60 -37.00 0.27
C ASN A 26 7.80 -36.62 -0.62
N PHE A 27 8.82 -36.05 0.03
CA PHE A 27 10.11 -35.70 -0.56
C PHE A 27 10.82 -36.91 -1.20
N VAL A 28 10.73 -37.00 -2.52
CA VAL A 28 11.82 -37.51 -3.36
C VAL A 28 12.11 -36.44 -4.40
N ALA A 29 13.33 -35.90 -4.35
CA ALA A 29 13.82 -34.78 -5.14
C ALA A 29 14.02 -35.10 -6.64
N ASN A 30 13.03 -35.69 -7.31
CA ASN A 30 13.13 -36.13 -8.72
C ASN A 30 11.91 -35.86 -9.62
N GLY A 31 10.96 -35.01 -9.22
CA GLY A 31 9.84 -34.59 -10.11
C GLY A 31 9.85 -33.08 -10.35
N SER A 32 10.91 -32.55 -10.97
CA SER A 32 11.25 -31.12 -10.85
C SER A 32 10.55 -30.18 -11.82
N PHE A 33 10.04 -30.65 -12.96
CA PHE A 33 9.28 -29.84 -13.91
C PHE A 33 8.41 -30.73 -14.79
N ALA A 34 7.24 -30.24 -15.18
CA ALA A 34 6.49 -30.77 -16.32
C ALA A 34 6.94 -30.15 -17.64
N GLU A 35 6.55 -30.80 -18.72
CA GLU A 35 6.87 -30.41 -20.10
C GLU A 35 5.68 -29.74 -20.80
N TRP A 36 4.45 -30.01 -20.36
CA TRP A 36 3.25 -29.39 -20.89
C TRP A 36 2.23 -29.05 -19.81
N MET A 37 1.40 -28.01 -20.05
CA MET A 37 0.21 -27.69 -19.25
C MET A 37 -0.97 -27.33 -20.15
N THR A 38 -2.18 -27.55 -19.66
CA THR A 38 -3.42 -27.18 -20.33
C THR A 38 -4.17 -26.11 -19.56
N VAL A 39 -4.71 -25.15 -20.29
CA VAL A 39 -5.45 -24.02 -19.74
C VAL A 39 -6.76 -23.89 -20.52
N SER A 40 -7.87 -23.67 -19.81
CA SER A 40 -9.16 -23.38 -20.43
C SER A 40 -9.16 -21.99 -21.09
N ASP A 41 -10.14 -21.76 -21.97
CA ASP A 41 -10.36 -20.44 -22.58
C ASP A 41 -10.53 -19.29 -21.56
N ASP A 42 -11.05 -19.59 -20.35
CA ASP A 42 -11.19 -18.62 -19.25
C ASP A 42 -9.95 -18.52 -18.33
N GLY A 43 -8.82 -19.11 -18.74
CA GLY A 43 -7.53 -18.97 -18.06
C GLY A 43 -7.35 -19.86 -16.83
N ARG A 44 -8.20 -20.86 -16.61
CA ARG A 44 -8.01 -21.82 -15.52
C ARG A 44 -7.04 -22.90 -15.93
N PHE A 45 -6.09 -23.17 -15.06
CA PHE A 45 -5.25 -24.35 -15.14
C PHE A 45 -6.11 -25.62 -15.06
N ILE A 46 -5.93 -26.54 -16.00
CA ILE A 46 -6.68 -27.80 -16.08
C ILE A 46 -5.78 -28.96 -15.66
N ASP A 47 -4.64 -29.14 -16.34
CA ASP A 47 -3.76 -30.30 -16.14
C ASP A 47 -2.31 -29.99 -16.54
N VAL A 48 -1.39 -30.86 -16.12
CA VAL A 48 0.05 -30.73 -16.37
C VAL A 48 0.70 -32.12 -16.44
N GLY A 49 1.69 -32.29 -17.32
CA GLY A 49 2.37 -33.58 -17.45
C GLY A 49 3.72 -33.54 -18.16
N VAL A 50 4.25 -34.75 -18.36
CA VAL A 50 5.53 -35.04 -19.00
C VAL A 50 5.26 -35.98 -20.18
N GLY A 51 6.05 -35.88 -21.25
CA GLY A 51 5.87 -36.69 -22.47
C GLY A 51 4.79 -36.13 -23.38
N ASP A 52 4.00 -37.01 -24.00
CA ASP A 52 2.98 -36.62 -24.97
C ASP A 52 1.92 -35.71 -24.33
N SER A 53 1.69 -34.54 -24.94
CA SER A 53 0.64 -33.63 -24.52
C SER A 53 -0.73 -34.05 -25.10
N PRO A 54 -1.84 -33.64 -24.47
CA PRO A 54 -3.16 -33.78 -25.08
C PRO A 54 -3.23 -33.12 -26.46
N HIS A 55 -4.03 -33.67 -27.37
CA HIS A 55 -4.26 -33.06 -28.67
C HIS A 55 -5.08 -31.77 -28.53
N SER A 56 -4.64 -30.69 -29.16
CA SER A 56 -5.40 -29.44 -29.29
C SER A 56 -5.10 -28.76 -30.61
N ASP A 57 -6.07 -27.96 -31.08
CA ASP A 57 -5.91 -27.09 -32.24
C ASP A 57 -5.23 -25.74 -31.88
N ASP A 58 -5.04 -25.46 -30.58
CA ASP A 58 -4.33 -24.28 -30.05
C ASP A 58 -3.16 -24.71 -29.15
N VAL A 59 -1.96 -24.74 -29.74
CA VAL A 59 -0.72 -25.19 -29.10
C VAL A 59 0.33 -24.09 -29.12
N GLU A 60 0.92 -23.80 -27.96
CA GLU A 60 2.02 -22.84 -27.81
C GLU A 60 3.29 -23.56 -27.33
N ASP A 61 4.38 -23.44 -28.10
CA ASP A 61 5.71 -23.95 -27.72
C ASP A 61 6.42 -22.94 -26.82
N LEU A 62 6.75 -23.35 -25.59
CA LEU A 62 7.44 -22.54 -24.59
C LEU A 62 8.97 -22.48 -24.80
N HIS A 63 9.50 -23.19 -25.78
CA HIS A 63 10.92 -23.18 -26.16
C HIS A 63 11.90 -23.44 -25.00
N GLY A 64 11.52 -24.34 -24.10
CA GLY A 64 12.27 -24.71 -22.90
C GLY A 64 12.20 -23.70 -21.75
N ALA A 65 11.34 -22.69 -21.84
CA ALA A 65 11.19 -21.64 -20.82
C ALA A 65 10.67 -22.20 -19.50
N LEU A 66 11.12 -21.59 -18.39
CA LEU A 66 10.66 -21.87 -17.04
C LEU A 66 9.30 -21.20 -16.80
N VAL A 67 8.32 -21.98 -16.38
CA VAL A 67 7.00 -21.48 -15.95
C VAL A 67 6.89 -21.65 -14.45
N LEU A 68 6.59 -20.55 -13.76
CA LEU A 68 6.38 -20.50 -12.32
C LEU A 68 4.93 -20.07 -12.02
N PRO A 69 4.38 -20.41 -10.85
CA PRO A 69 3.18 -19.75 -10.35
C PRO A 69 3.39 -18.24 -10.32
N GLY A 70 2.36 -17.49 -10.70
CA GLY A 70 2.39 -16.03 -10.63
C GLY A 70 2.59 -15.55 -9.19
N LEU A 71 3.31 -14.44 -9.03
CA LEU A 71 3.63 -13.92 -7.70
C LEU A 71 2.40 -13.24 -7.09
N HIS A 72 2.20 -13.46 -5.79
CA HIS A 72 1.14 -12.84 -5.03
C HIS A 72 1.76 -11.91 -3.99
N ASP A 73 1.43 -10.62 -4.06
CA ASP A 73 1.78 -9.70 -2.99
C ASP A 73 0.71 -9.79 -1.90
N SER A 74 1.11 -10.21 -0.70
CA SER A 74 0.20 -10.44 0.42
C SER A 74 -0.16 -9.18 1.21
N HIS A 75 0.48 -8.03 0.95
CA HIS A 75 0.17 -6.78 1.63
C HIS A 75 0.74 -5.56 0.88
N ILE A 76 -0.12 -4.77 0.23
CA ILE A 76 0.29 -3.60 -0.56
C ILE A 76 -0.74 -2.46 -0.51
N HIS A 77 -0.31 -1.24 -0.82
CA HIS A 77 -1.21 -0.12 -1.10
C HIS A 77 -1.06 0.29 -2.57
N VAL A 78 -1.97 -0.17 -3.43
CA VAL A 78 -1.93 0.13 -4.87
C VAL A 78 -2.23 1.62 -5.11
N SER A 79 -3.11 2.20 -4.30
CA SER A 79 -3.36 3.65 -4.28
C SER A 79 -2.08 4.45 -4.11
N MET A 80 -1.36 4.20 -3.01
CA MET A 80 -0.12 4.88 -2.67
C MET A 80 0.96 4.62 -3.72
N MET A 81 1.05 3.39 -4.26
CA MET A 81 1.97 3.09 -5.36
C MET A 81 1.66 3.93 -6.61
N GLY A 82 0.39 4.03 -6.99
CA GLY A 82 -0.04 4.78 -8.17
C GLY A 82 0.13 6.28 -8.01
N GLU A 83 -0.22 6.82 -6.83
CA GLU A 83 -0.08 8.24 -6.52
C GLU A 83 1.39 8.65 -6.45
N SER A 84 2.21 7.91 -5.71
CA SER A 84 3.63 8.24 -5.53
C SER A 84 4.44 8.14 -6.82
N ALA A 85 4.03 7.31 -7.78
CA ALA A 85 4.66 7.23 -9.10
C ALA A 85 4.56 8.55 -9.91
N GLU A 86 3.63 9.43 -9.55
CA GLU A 86 3.41 10.72 -10.22
C GLU A 86 4.09 11.88 -9.47
N TRP A 87 4.68 11.61 -8.32
CA TRP A 87 5.34 12.56 -7.45
C TRP A 87 6.84 12.68 -7.76
N LEU A 88 7.48 13.65 -7.12
CA LEU A 88 8.93 13.78 -7.14
C LEU A 88 9.57 12.61 -6.37
N ASP A 89 10.31 11.77 -7.10
CA ASP A 89 11.09 10.66 -6.53
C ASP A 89 12.36 11.17 -5.84
N LEU A 90 12.42 10.98 -4.52
CA LEU A 90 13.53 11.33 -3.65
C LEU A 90 14.27 10.10 -3.10
N PHE A 91 13.97 8.89 -3.57
CA PHE A 91 14.75 7.70 -3.20
C PHE A 91 16.19 7.80 -3.72
N GLY A 92 17.13 7.29 -2.91
CA GLY A 92 18.57 7.32 -3.19
C GLY A 92 19.15 8.74 -3.27
N CYS A 93 18.53 9.69 -2.57
CA CYS A 93 19.01 11.05 -2.47
C CYS A 93 20.05 11.15 -1.35
N ASN A 94 21.32 11.32 -1.71
CA ASN A 94 22.46 11.12 -0.79
C ASN A 94 23.10 12.43 -0.28
N SER A 95 22.45 13.58 -0.51
CA SER A 95 22.92 14.88 -0.01
C SER A 95 21.80 15.92 -0.07
N TYR A 96 21.94 16.99 0.73
CA TYR A 96 21.06 18.16 0.64
C TYR A 96 21.16 18.85 -0.73
N GLU A 97 22.35 18.89 -1.33
CA GLU A 97 22.55 19.48 -2.65
C GLU A 97 21.77 18.71 -3.73
N ASP A 98 21.81 17.38 -3.71
CA ASP A 98 21.00 16.52 -4.61
C ASP A 98 19.50 16.72 -4.36
N PHE A 99 19.08 16.77 -3.09
CA PHE A 99 17.68 16.98 -2.72
C PHE A 99 17.12 18.27 -3.32
N ILE A 100 17.86 19.38 -3.16
CA ILE A 100 17.47 20.69 -3.69
C ILE A 100 17.50 20.72 -5.22
N GLU A 101 18.48 20.07 -5.85
CA GLU A 101 18.57 20.03 -7.30
C GLU A 101 17.43 19.22 -7.94
N ARG A 102 17.06 18.06 -7.36
CA ARG A 102 15.89 17.29 -7.79
C ARG A 102 14.62 18.11 -7.67
N LEU A 103 14.46 18.81 -6.56
CA LEU A 103 13.32 19.69 -6.33
C LEU A 103 13.26 20.83 -7.37
N ARG A 104 14.38 21.49 -7.67
CA ARG A 104 14.47 22.54 -8.70
C ARG A 104 14.12 22.01 -10.10
N ARG A 105 14.67 20.85 -10.47
CA ARG A 105 14.40 20.22 -11.78
C ARG A 105 12.94 19.84 -11.94
N TYR A 106 12.37 19.19 -10.93
CA TYR A 106 10.96 18.81 -10.94
C TYR A 106 10.07 20.05 -11.02
N ASN A 107 10.42 21.10 -10.26
CA ASN A 107 9.68 22.35 -10.26
C ASN A 107 9.63 23.01 -11.65
N ALA A 108 10.78 23.05 -12.34
CA ALA A 108 10.89 23.63 -13.67
C ALA A 108 10.19 22.78 -14.74
N HIS A 109 10.26 21.45 -14.63
CA HIS A 109 9.69 20.54 -15.61
C HIS A 109 8.15 20.48 -15.53
N TYR A 110 7.59 20.46 -14.33
CA TYR A 110 6.15 20.35 -14.07
C TYR A 110 5.57 21.69 -13.58
N SER A 111 5.75 22.75 -14.38
CA SER A 111 5.34 24.12 -14.01
C SER A 111 3.82 24.30 -13.90
N GLU A 112 3.04 23.42 -14.52
CA GLU A 112 1.58 23.41 -14.54
C GLU A 112 0.94 22.79 -13.29
N LYS A 113 1.70 22.00 -12.52
CA LYS A 113 1.19 21.41 -11.27
C LYS A 113 0.99 22.50 -10.21
N SER A 114 -0.21 22.56 -9.64
CA SER A 114 -0.56 23.50 -8.56
C SER A 114 0.20 23.23 -7.26
N TRP A 115 0.62 21.98 -7.04
CA TRP A 115 1.40 21.52 -5.89
C TRP A 115 2.60 20.71 -6.35
N ILE A 116 3.68 20.76 -5.58
CA ILE A 116 4.75 19.76 -5.69
C ILE A 116 4.61 18.79 -4.54
N VAL A 117 4.37 17.53 -4.89
CA VAL A 117 4.39 16.43 -3.94
C VAL A 117 5.59 15.55 -4.28
N GLY A 118 6.30 15.09 -3.25
CA GLY A 118 7.47 14.22 -3.39
C GLY A 118 7.52 13.17 -2.29
N PHE A 119 8.25 12.08 -2.53
CA PHE A 119 8.36 10.97 -1.60
C PHE A 119 9.72 10.28 -1.70
N GLY A 120 10.21 9.75 -0.57
CA GLY A 120 11.33 8.81 -0.56
C GLY A 120 12.62 9.30 0.08
N TRP A 121 12.68 10.53 0.61
CA TRP A 121 13.89 11.02 1.27
C TRP A 121 14.10 10.37 2.65
N THR A 122 15.37 10.24 3.07
CA THR A 122 15.77 9.80 4.41
C THR A 122 16.87 10.71 4.95
N GLN A 123 16.76 11.15 6.20
CA GLN A 123 17.71 12.11 6.79
C GLN A 123 19.12 11.55 6.94
N ASP A 124 19.23 10.24 7.15
CA ASP A 124 20.49 9.54 7.39
C ASP A 124 21.32 9.45 6.09
N GLU A 125 20.67 9.48 4.92
CA GLU A 125 21.32 9.56 3.62
C GLU A 125 21.63 11.01 3.23
N LEU A 126 20.81 11.99 3.65
CA LEU A 126 21.01 13.39 3.30
C LEU A 126 22.17 14.06 4.02
N SER A 127 22.47 13.66 5.26
CA SER A 127 23.57 14.25 6.04
C SER A 127 24.11 13.29 7.11
N SER A 128 25.40 13.42 7.40
CA SER A 128 26.06 12.64 8.48
C SER A 128 25.54 12.95 9.88
N THR A 129 24.88 14.10 10.06
CA THR A 129 24.24 14.50 11.32
C THR A 129 22.77 14.11 11.40
N ALA A 130 22.24 13.39 10.39
CA ALA A 130 20.84 12.97 10.32
C ALA A 130 19.83 14.14 10.48
N LYS A 131 20.18 15.34 9.99
CA LYS A 131 19.32 16.51 10.09
C LYS A 131 18.16 16.40 9.09
N TYR A 132 16.96 16.77 9.51
CA TYR A 132 15.81 16.88 8.62
C TYR A 132 15.90 18.11 7.72
N PRO A 133 15.49 18.03 6.44
CA PRO A 133 15.17 19.23 5.67
C PRO A 133 14.11 20.04 6.40
N SER A 134 14.16 21.35 6.21
CA SER A 134 13.25 22.31 6.81
C SER A 134 12.51 23.09 5.73
N ARG A 135 11.42 23.77 6.13
CA ARG A 135 10.73 24.68 5.21
C ARG A 135 11.66 25.71 4.56
N TYR A 136 12.70 26.18 5.26
CA TYR A 136 13.62 27.19 4.75
C TYR A 136 14.43 26.70 3.55
N ASP A 137 14.80 25.42 3.57
CA ASP A 137 15.54 24.79 2.48
C ASP A 137 14.68 24.77 1.20
N ILE A 138 13.37 24.56 1.36
CA ILE A 138 12.41 24.56 0.27
C ILE A 138 12.05 26.00 -0.16
N ASP A 139 11.76 26.90 0.79
CA ASP A 139 11.41 28.29 0.54
C ASP A 139 12.49 29.01 -0.28
N ALA A 140 13.76 28.67 -0.07
CA ALA A 140 14.90 29.23 -0.81
C ALA A 140 14.87 28.91 -2.32
N VAL A 141 14.16 27.86 -2.73
CA VAL A 141 14.11 27.41 -4.14
C VAL A 141 12.70 27.54 -4.72
N ILE A 142 11.67 27.36 -3.89
CA ILE A 142 10.26 27.35 -4.29
C ILE A 142 9.44 28.14 -3.25
N PRO A 143 9.48 29.47 -3.31
CA PRO A 143 8.78 30.32 -2.34
C PRO A 143 7.27 30.41 -2.60
N ASP A 144 6.86 30.42 -3.87
CA ASP A 144 5.49 30.84 -4.24
C ASP A 144 4.53 29.68 -4.55
N ARG A 145 5.04 28.44 -4.60
CA ARG A 145 4.25 27.25 -4.90
C ARG A 145 4.25 26.30 -3.69
N PRO A 146 3.11 25.74 -3.28
CA PRO A 146 3.09 24.85 -2.13
C PRO A 146 3.79 23.52 -2.42
N VAL A 147 4.60 23.08 -1.46
CA VAL A 147 5.44 21.87 -1.54
C VAL A 147 5.17 20.98 -0.32
N LEU A 148 5.05 19.68 -0.56
CA LEU A 148 4.89 18.62 0.43
C LEU A 148 5.80 17.43 0.08
N LEU A 149 6.78 17.13 0.93
CA LEU A 149 7.77 16.08 0.66
C LEU A 149 7.73 15.03 1.78
N HIS A 150 7.17 13.87 1.47
CA HIS A 150 7.09 12.72 2.37
C HIS A 150 8.45 12.03 2.52
N ARG A 151 8.83 11.77 3.76
CA ARG A 151 9.93 10.86 4.08
C ARG A 151 9.60 9.46 3.59
N ALA A 152 10.59 8.63 3.30
CA ALA A 152 10.42 7.24 2.85
C ALA A 152 9.49 6.37 3.72
N CYS A 153 9.27 6.73 4.99
CA CYS A 153 8.37 6.00 5.89
C CYS A 153 6.91 6.49 5.87
N TRP A 154 6.55 7.51 5.09
CA TRP A 154 5.24 8.20 5.09
C TRP A 154 4.86 8.94 6.39
N HIS A 155 5.52 8.64 7.51
CA HIS A 155 5.16 9.22 8.81
C HIS A 155 5.68 10.64 9.07
N ILE A 156 6.53 11.18 8.20
CA ILE A 156 7.14 12.50 8.33
C ILE A 156 7.03 13.20 6.99
N ALA A 157 6.72 14.49 6.99
CA ALA A 157 6.78 15.31 5.79
C ALA A 157 7.40 16.68 6.06
N VAL A 158 8.18 17.17 5.09
CA VAL A 158 8.66 18.56 5.09
C VAL A 158 7.80 19.33 4.11
N VAL A 159 7.30 20.48 4.57
CA VAL A 159 6.44 21.39 3.81
C VAL A 159 7.06 22.77 3.80
N ASN A 160 6.78 23.55 2.75
CA ASN A 160 7.25 24.94 2.68
C ASN A 160 6.25 25.92 3.33
N THR A 161 6.63 27.19 3.46
CA THR A 161 5.74 28.22 4.04
C THR A 161 4.42 28.31 3.28
N LYS A 162 4.46 28.21 1.94
CA LYS A 162 3.25 28.32 1.13
C LYS A 162 2.23 27.22 1.41
N ALA A 163 2.69 25.98 1.60
CA ALA A 163 1.84 24.85 1.96
C ALA A 163 1.20 25.05 3.35
N LEU A 164 1.96 25.56 4.32
CA LEU A 164 1.48 25.85 5.67
C LEU A 164 0.42 26.96 5.68
N GLU A 165 0.61 28.02 4.89
CA GLU A 165 -0.38 29.10 4.71
C GLU A 165 -1.72 28.57 4.19
N ILE A 166 -1.70 27.74 3.15
CA ILE A 166 -2.92 27.14 2.55
C ILE A 166 -3.61 26.21 3.55
N ALA A 167 -2.82 25.51 4.37
CA ALA A 167 -3.29 24.68 5.47
C ALA A 167 -3.87 25.48 6.65
N GLY A 168 -3.69 26.81 6.68
CA GLY A 168 -4.13 27.66 7.79
C GLY A 168 -3.29 27.50 9.05
N VAL A 169 -2.04 27.02 8.92
CA VAL A 169 -1.09 26.86 10.03
C VAL A 169 -0.33 28.18 10.24
N GLU A 170 -0.38 28.71 11.46
CA GLU A 170 0.33 29.95 11.81
C GLU A 170 1.85 29.71 11.90
N VAL A 171 2.59 30.07 10.86
CA VAL A 171 4.03 29.78 10.73
C VAL A 171 4.88 30.37 11.86
N THR A 172 4.46 31.49 12.47
CA THR A 172 5.17 32.18 13.56
C THR A 172 4.86 31.64 14.96
N ALA A 173 3.87 30.75 15.09
CA ALA A 173 3.55 30.18 16.38
C ALA A 173 4.70 29.30 16.88
N LYS A 174 5.01 29.43 18.18
CA LYS A 174 6.06 28.64 18.85
C LYS A 174 5.50 27.40 19.53
N ASN A 175 4.21 27.17 19.42
CA ASN A 175 3.53 25.98 19.89
C ASN A 175 2.28 25.78 19.03
N HIS A 176 2.02 24.54 18.63
CA HIS A 176 0.80 24.15 17.93
C HIS A 176 0.14 23.01 18.69
N ASP A 177 -1.12 23.21 19.06
CA ASP A 177 -1.96 22.12 19.59
C ASP A 177 -2.50 21.30 18.41
N VAL A 178 -1.65 20.41 17.90
CA VAL A 178 -2.02 19.45 16.85
C VAL A 178 -2.34 18.13 17.52
N LYS A 179 -3.62 17.75 17.52
CA LYS A 179 -4.02 16.42 17.96
C LYS A 179 -3.37 15.37 17.04
N HIS A 180 -2.54 14.48 17.61
CA HIS A 180 -1.90 13.33 16.93
C HIS A 180 -0.81 13.70 15.89
N GLY A 181 -0.04 14.76 16.17
CA GLY A 181 1.01 15.29 15.30
C GLY A 181 1.95 16.22 16.07
N THR A 182 3.22 16.30 15.67
CA THR A 182 4.12 17.37 16.16
C THR A 182 4.52 18.25 14.99
N ILE A 183 4.50 19.55 15.21
CA ILE A 183 5.12 20.50 14.29
C ILE A 183 6.41 20.94 14.95
N ASP A 184 7.55 20.56 14.37
CA ASP A 184 8.84 21.04 14.85
C ASP A 184 8.89 22.55 14.65
N VAL A 185 9.28 23.28 15.69
CA VAL A 185 9.42 24.73 15.67
C VAL A 185 10.84 25.12 16.07
N ASP A 186 11.42 26.13 15.41
CA ASP A 186 12.66 26.78 15.81
C ASP A 186 12.39 28.22 16.31
N GLU A 187 13.44 29.01 16.50
CA GLU A 187 13.33 30.39 16.96
C GLU A 187 12.45 31.28 16.07
N LYS A 188 12.29 30.89 14.79
CA LYS A 188 11.54 31.56 13.73
C LYS A 188 10.20 30.87 13.41
N GLY A 189 9.82 29.84 14.17
CA GLY A 189 8.52 29.16 14.06
C GLY A 189 8.60 27.79 13.36
N VAL A 190 7.55 27.36 12.66
CA VAL A 190 7.42 26.01 12.08
C VAL A 190 8.59 25.64 11.17
N THR A 191 9.08 24.40 11.24
CA THR A 191 10.20 23.90 10.42
C THR A 191 9.89 22.58 9.71
N VAL A 192 9.20 21.65 10.37
CA VAL A 192 8.85 20.32 9.85
C VAL A 192 7.50 19.86 10.42
N CYS A 193 6.72 19.11 9.65
CA CYS A 193 5.51 18.45 10.14
C CYS A 193 5.78 16.95 10.36
N LYS A 194 5.64 16.49 11.59
CA LYS A 194 5.76 15.09 11.99
C LYS A 194 4.43 14.55 12.48
N LEU A 195 4.22 13.26 12.30
CA LEU A 195 3.20 12.55 13.06
C LEU A 195 3.73 12.33 14.48
N ASP A 196 2.89 12.57 15.49
CA ASP A 196 3.21 12.27 16.90
C ASP A 196 2.83 10.83 17.21
N LYS A 197 3.38 10.37 18.32
CA LYS A 197 3.25 9.06 18.93
C LYS A 197 1.80 8.57 18.94
N ASP A 198 0.83 9.38 19.36
CA ASP A 198 -0.56 8.92 19.50
C ASP A 198 -1.22 8.65 18.14
N LEU A 199 -1.00 7.45 17.62
CA LEU A 199 -1.45 7.01 16.32
C LEU A 199 -2.95 6.70 16.35
N VAL A 200 -3.70 7.58 15.70
CA VAL A 200 -4.90 7.18 14.98
C VAL A 200 -4.81 7.84 13.61
N TRP A 201 -4.72 7.02 12.56
CA TRP A 201 -4.82 7.46 11.15
C TRP A 201 -6.04 8.37 10.91
N GLU A 202 -7.07 8.23 11.75
CA GLU A 202 -8.34 8.95 11.73
C GLU A 202 -8.37 10.34 12.37
N SER A 203 -7.29 10.81 12.97
CA SER A 203 -7.30 12.16 13.52
C SER A 203 -7.15 13.15 12.39
N LEU A 204 -8.31 13.60 11.89
CA LEU A 204 -8.64 14.65 10.91
C LEU A 204 -7.94 16.02 11.11
N ARG A 205 -6.83 16.07 11.86
CA ARG A 205 -6.06 17.25 12.22
C ARG A 205 -4.57 16.95 12.44
N ASN A 206 -3.97 15.94 11.82
CA ASN A 206 -2.51 15.83 11.87
C ASN A 206 -1.87 16.77 10.82
N ALA A 207 -0.70 17.36 11.15
CA ALA A 207 -0.13 18.46 10.37
C ALA A 207 0.16 18.10 8.91
N VAL A 208 0.48 16.83 8.65
CA VAL A 208 0.71 16.29 7.30
C VAL A 208 -0.61 16.17 6.53
N GLN A 209 -1.67 15.58 7.09
CA GLN A 209 -2.95 15.44 6.37
C GLN A 209 -3.67 16.77 6.13
N ILE A 210 -3.49 17.79 6.99
CA ILE A 210 -4.06 19.12 6.74
C ILE A 210 -3.52 19.67 5.40
N VAL A 211 -2.23 19.43 5.13
CA VAL A 211 -1.57 19.82 3.88
C VAL A 211 -1.93 18.86 2.75
N GLU A 212 -1.87 17.53 2.95
CA GLU A 212 -2.20 16.53 1.93
C GLU A 212 -3.61 16.70 1.36
N ARG A 213 -4.63 16.90 2.20
CA ARG A 213 -6.03 17.09 1.75
C ARG A 213 -6.19 18.31 0.84
N ARG A 214 -5.34 19.32 1.00
CA ARG A 214 -5.33 20.51 0.14
C ARG A 214 -4.46 20.32 -1.11
N ALA A 215 -3.45 19.47 -1.01
CA ALA A 215 -2.53 19.17 -2.10
C ALA A 215 -3.12 18.22 -3.13
N ASN A 216 -3.89 17.24 -2.67
CA ASN A 216 -4.02 16.00 -3.42
C ASN A 216 -5.31 15.23 -3.09
N GLU A 217 -6.48 15.86 -3.19
CA GLU A 217 -7.72 15.08 -3.38
C GLU A 217 -7.92 14.87 -4.90
N PRO A 218 -7.32 13.83 -5.50
CA PRO A 218 -7.49 13.57 -6.92
C PRO A 218 -8.96 13.35 -7.25
N SER A 219 -9.40 13.85 -8.40
CA SER A 219 -10.71 13.48 -8.92
C SER A 219 -10.81 11.96 -9.05
N PHE A 220 -12.02 11.43 -9.03
CA PHE A 220 -12.24 10.00 -9.16
C PHE A 220 -11.56 9.41 -10.42
N ASP A 221 -11.60 10.11 -11.55
CA ASP A 221 -10.95 9.65 -12.79
C ASP A 221 -9.41 9.67 -12.69
N VAL A 222 -8.84 10.60 -11.92
CA VAL A 222 -7.39 10.61 -11.65
C VAL A 222 -7.01 9.43 -10.75
N ARG A 223 -7.81 9.10 -9.73
CA ARG A 223 -7.61 7.89 -8.91
C ARG A 223 -7.62 6.62 -9.76
N VAL A 224 -8.61 6.49 -10.64
CA VAL A 224 -8.73 5.38 -11.59
C VAL A 224 -7.47 5.26 -12.45
N LYS A 225 -6.95 6.38 -12.98
CA LYS A 225 -5.69 6.40 -13.75
C LYS A 225 -4.50 5.93 -12.91
N TYR A 226 -4.37 6.36 -11.67
CA TYR A 226 -3.25 5.96 -10.79
C TYR A 226 -3.29 4.47 -10.48
N TYR A 227 -4.46 3.93 -10.13
CA TYR A 227 -4.64 2.50 -9.88
C TYR A 227 -4.31 1.69 -11.11
N LYS A 228 -4.79 2.11 -12.29
CA LYS A 228 -4.45 1.46 -13.57
C LYS A 228 -2.94 1.39 -13.80
N ASN A 229 -2.23 2.49 -13.60
CA ASN A 229 -0.78 2.54 -13.79
C ASN A 229 -0.05 1.64 -12.77
N ALA A 230 -0.47 1.66 -11.50
CA ALA A 230 0.07 0.80 -10.46
C ALA A 230 -0.15 -0.69 -10.75
N LEU A 231 -1.35 -1.09 -11.16
CA LEU A 231 -1.64 -2.48 -11.52
C LEU A 231 -0.82 -2.95 -12.72
N LYS A 232 -0.59 -2.08 -13.73
CA LYS A 232 0.35 -2.39 -14.83
C LYS A 232 1.77 -2.60 -14.33
N LYS A 233 2.21 -1.81 -13.35
CA LYS A 233 3.52 -2.00 -12.71
C LYS A 233 3.58 -3.34 -11.98
N CYS A 234 2.53 -3.74 -11.26
CA CYS A 234 2.41 -5.06 -10.64
C CYS A 234 2.62 -6.18 -11.66
N VAL A 235 1.91 -6.15 -12.79
CA VAL A 235 2.07 -7.14 -13.88
C VAL A 235 3.51 -7.17 -14.39
N SER A 236 4.11 -6.02 -14.65
CA SER A 236 5.49 -5.96 -15.16
C SER A 236 6.54 -6.51 -14.18
N SER A 237 6.19 -6.59 -12.90
CA SER A 237 7.01 -7.20 -11.84
C SER A 237 6.71 -8.69 -11.62
N GLY A 238 5.81 -9.29 -12.42
CA GLY A 238 5.40 -10.69 -12.31
C GLY A 238 4.30 -10.97 -11.28
N LEU A 239 3.67 -9.92 -10.73
CA LEU A 239 2.53 -10.10 -9.82
C LEU A 239 1.27 -10.45 -10.61
N THR A 240 0.58 -11.49 -10.17
CA THR A 240 -0.73 -11.91 -10.70
C THR A 240 -1.87 -11.71 -9.71
N ALA A 241 -1.54 -11.46 -8.44
CA ALA A 241 -2.50 -11.05 -7.42
C ALA A 241 -1.90 -10.08 -6.41
N VAL A 242 -2.76 -9.24 -5.85
CA VAL A 242 -2.42 -8.29 -4.79
C VAL A 242 -3.46 -8.32 -3.68
N HIS A 243 -3.00 -8.30 -2.45
CA HIS A 243 -3.82 -8.10 -1.26
C HIS A 243 -3.62 -6.67 -0.81
N THR A 244 -4.64 -5.83 -1.00
CA THR A 244 -4.46 -4.39 -0.86
C THR A 244 -5.31 -3.78 0.23
N ASN A 245 -4.70 -2.89 1.02
CA ASN A 245 -5.35 -2.16 2.09
C ASN A 245 -5.74 -0.73 1.67
N ASP A 246 -6.15 -0.58 0.41
CA ASP A 246 -6.63 0.70 -0.12
C ASP A 246 -8.00 1.06 0.48
N GLU A 247 -8.14 2.30 0.95
CA GLU A 247 -9.39 2.81 1.51
C GLU A 247 -10.30 3.41 0.42
N GLU A 248 -11.62 3.28 0.59
CA GLU A 248 -12.64 3.83 -0.29
C GLU A 248 -12.41 3.51 -1.78
N ALA A 249 -11.90 2.30 -2.04
CA ALA A 249 -11.31 1.91 -3.31
C ALA A 249 -12.19 0.97 -4.15
N TRP A 250 -13.25 0.39 -3.57
CA TRP A 250 -14.09 -0.60 -4.26
C TRP A 250 -14.64 -0.07 -5.60
N SER A 251 -15.19 1.14 -5.61
CA SER A 251 -15.72 1.76 -6.83
C SER A 251 -14.65 2.05 -7.88
N VAL A 252 -13.42 2.34 -7.46
CA VAL A 252 -12.28 2.56 -8.38
C VAL A 252 -11.94 1.27 -9.11
N TYR A 253 -11.81 0.16 -8.36
CA TYR A 253 -11.52 -1.15 -8.93
C TYR A 253 -12.67 -1.70 -9.77
N SER A 254 -13.93 -1.56 -9.33
CA SER A 254 -15.09 -1.97 -10.13
C SER A 254 -15.17 -1.23 -11.45
N LYS A 255 -14.90 0.09 -11.47
CA LYS A 255 -14.82 0.84 -12.73
C LYS A 255 -13.73 0.30 -13.65
N LEU A 256 -12.53 0.04 -13.14
CA LEU A 256 -11.44 -0.55 -13.94
C LEU A 256 -11.79 -1.95 -14.46
N GLN A 257 -12.44 -2.76 -13.62
CA GLN A 257 -12.92 -4.10 -13.97
C GLN A 257 -13.97 -4.04 -15.10
N GLU A 258 -14.89 -3.09 -15.05
CA GLU A 258 -15.94 -2.90 -16.05
C GLU A 258 -15.38 -2.35 -17.38
N GLU A 259 -14.51 -1.33 -17.33
CA GLU A 259 -14.04 -0.64 -18.54
C GLU A 259 -12.94 -1.41 -19.28
N GLU A 260 -12.03 -2.08 -18.57
CA GLU A 260 -10.81 -2.66 -19.15
C GLU A 260 -10.51 -4.09 -18.69
N GLY A 261 -11.16 -4.54 -17.61
CA GLY A 261 -10.77 -5.74 -16.89
C GLY A 261 -9.51 -5.52 -16.04
N LEU A 262 -9.52 -6.00 -14.79
CA LEU A 262 -8.32 -5.90 -13.96
C LEU A 262 -7.23 -6.85 -14.50
N PRO A 263 -5.97 -6.41 -14.60
CA PRO A 263 -4.91 -7.24 -15.15
C PRO A 263 -4.28 -8.19 -14.10
N VAL A 264 -4.67 -8.04 -12.83
CA VAL A 264 -4.29 -8.88 -11.70
C VAL A 264 -5.50 -9.11 -10.81
N ARG A 265 -5.48 -10.19 -10.01
CA ARG A 265 -6.50 -10.44 -8.99
C ARG A 265 -6.33 -9.50 -7.81
N VAL A 266 -7.37 -8.79 -7.42
CA VAL A 266 -7.36 -7.82 -6.32
C VAL A 266 -8.16 -8.36 -5.14
N TYR A 267 -7.48 -8.57 -4.03
CA TYR A 267 -8.13 -8.87 -2.75
C TYR A 267 -8.14 -7.60 -1.91
N LEU A 268 -9.23 -6.84 -1.99
CA LEU A 268 -9.40 -5.62 -1.23
C LEU A 268 -9.63 -5.94 0.26
N THR A 269 -8.89 -5.26 1.12
CA THR A 269 -9.03 -5.27 2.57
C THR A 269 -9.29 -3.80 3.02
N PRO A 270 -10.54 -3.32 3.01
CA PRO A 270 -10.88 -1.96 3.45
C PRO A 270 -10.51 -1.72 4.91
N SER A 271 -10.48 -0.46 5.33
CA SER A 271 -10.21 -0.09 6.71
C SER A 271 -11.42 -0.38 7.62
N ILE A 272 -11.18 -0.75 8.89
CA ILE A 272 -12.25 -0.95 9.90
C ILE A 272 -13.13 0.29 10.07
N HIS A 273 -12.59 1.46 9.73
CA HIS A 273 -13.26 2.75 9.79
C HIS A 273 -14.28 2.96 8.66
N GLU A 274 -14.22 2.15 7.61
CA GLU A 274 -15.22 2.13 6.56
C GLU A 274 -16.43 1.27 6.91
N LEU A 275 -16.35 0.47 8.00
CA LEU A 275 -17.43 -0.40 8.40
C LEU A 275 -18.69 0.41 8.73
N GLY A 276 -19.77 0.12 8.00
CA GLY A 276 -21.05 0.82 8.13
C GLY A 276 -21.24 1.99 7.15
N LYS A 277 -20.21 2.38 6.39
CA LYS A 277 -20.39 3.27 5.24
C LYS A 277 -21.19 2.56 4.14
N THR A 278 -21.92 3.31 3.32
CA THR A 278 -22.66 2.74 2.19
C THR A 278 -21.77 2.33 1.02
N THR A 279 -20.54 2.81 0.99
CA THR A 279 -19.54 2.59 -0.06
C THR A 279 -18.68 1.35 0.17
N ILE A 280 -18.70 0.76 1.37
CA ILE A 280 -17.92 -0.44 1.68
C ILE A 280 -18.58 -1.67 1.02
N PRO A 281 -17.83 -2.51 0.30
CA PRO A 281 -18.33 -3.80 -0.20
C PRO A 281 -18.55 -4.76 0.95
N LYS A 282 -19.61 -5.57 0.92
CA LYS A 282 -19.89 -6.59 1.94
C LYS A 282 -18.84 -7.69 1.92
N ALA A 283 -18.67 -8.36 3.05
CA ALA A 283 -17.81 -9.54 3.10
C ALA A 283 -18.33 -10.64 2.15
N GLY A 284 -17.47 -11.10 1.25
CA GLY A 284 -17.84 -12.05 0.21
C GLY A 284 -18.13 -11.42 -1.15
N ASP A 285 -18.28 -10.09 -1.24
CA ASP A 285 -18.54 -9.42 -2.51
C ASP A 285 -17.37 -9.65 -3.47
N CYS A 286 -17.72 -9.87 -4.74
CA CYS A 286 -16.81 -10.18 -5.82
C CYS A 286 -17.34 -9.58 -7.13
N ASP A 287 -16.46 -8.97 -7.91
CA ASP A 287 -16.73 -8.41 -9.22
C ASP A 287 -15.54 -8.71 -10.14
N GLY A 288 -15.71 -9.66 -11.06
CA GLY A 288 -14.63 -10.15 -11.91
C GLY A 288 -13.41 -10.63 -11.11
N LEU A 289 -12.31 -9.87 -11.17
CA LEU A 289 -11.05 -10.18 -10.48
C LEU A 289 -10.84 -9.43 -9.17
N ILE A 290 -11.78 -8.58 -8.73
CA ILE A 290 -11.76 -7.99 -7.38
C ILE A 290 -12.68 -8.74 -6.42
N SER A 291 -12.24 -8.96 -5.19
CA SER A 291 -13.10 -9.40 -4.09
C SER A 291 -12.77 -8.75 -2.75
N CYS A 292 -13.72 -8.76 -1.83
CA CYS A 292 -13.58 -8.25 -0.47
C CYS A 292 -13.97 -9.32 0.55
N HIS A 293 -13.04 -9.72 1.42
CA HIS A 293 -13.30 -10.71 2.47
C HIS A 293 -12.69 -10.35 3.82
N ARG A 294 -11.89 -9.28 3.87
CA ARG A 294 -11.11 -8.91 5.03
C ARG A 294 -11.32 -7.44 5.34
N ILE A 295 -11.02 -7.06 6.58
CA ILE A 295 -10.97 -5.67 7.00
C ILE A 295 -9.69 -5.41 7.80
N LYS A 296 -9.09 -4.24 7.60
CA LYS A 296 -7.80 -3.85 8.18
C LYS A 296 -8.00 -3.16 9.52
N ILE A 297 -7.21 -3.57 10.51
CA ILE A 297 -7.06 -2.92 11.81
C ILE A 297 -5.57 -2.63 12.03
N PHE A 298 -5.25 -1.50 12.65
CA PHE A 298 -3.88 -1.21 13.10
C PHE A 298 -3.80 -1.31 14.61
N SER A 299 -2.78 -2.01 15.14
CA SER A 299 -2.54 -2.12 16.59
C SER A 299 -1.42 -1.21 17.08
N ASP A 300 -0.41 -0.90 16.26
CA ASP A 300 0.69 0.03 16.56
C ASP A 300 1.27 0.69 15.30
N GLY A 301 2.34 1.46 15.48
CA GLY A 301 3.06 2.14 14.42
C GLY A 301 4.19 1.34 13.78
N SER A 302 5.35 2.00 13.61
CA SER A 302 6.52 1.42 12.95
C SER A 302 7.80 1.63 13.76
N LEU A 303 8.77 0.75 13.59
CA LEU A 303 10.08 0.87 14.25
C LEU A 303 10.84 2.13 13.81
N GLY A 304 10.79 2.46 12.51
CA GLY A 304 11.55 3.59 11.95
C GLY A 304 11.07 4.96 12.41
N ALA A 305 9.83 5.09 12.88
CA ALA A 305 9.29 6.29 13.52
C ALA A 305 9.31 6.20 15.05
N GLU A 306 9.87 5.13 15.61
CA GLU A 306 9.83 4.80 17.04
C GLU A 306 8.40 4.75 17.63
N THR A 307 7.44 4.26 16.85
CA THR A 307 6.03 4.20 17.23
C THR A 307 5.47 2.78 17.36
N ALA A 308 6.20 1.76 16.90
CA ALA A 308 5.86 0.37 17.20
C ALA A 308 5.96 0.10 18.71
N ALA A 309 4.98 -0.62 19.28
CA ALA A 309 4.80 -0.76 20.72
C ALA A 309 5.72 -1.83 21.32
N LEU A 310 6.76 -1.40 22.05
CA LEU A 310 7.79 -2.27 22.62
C LEU A 310 7.62 -2.44 24.14
N ARG A 311 8.08 -3.56 24.69
CA ARG A 311 8.12 -3.85 26.12
C ARG A 311 9.22 -3.06 26.82
N VAL A 312 10.31 -2.79 26.11
CA VAL A 312 11.44 -1.99 26.58
C VAL A 312 11.56 -0.70 25.76
N PRO A 313 12.07 0.40 26.35
CA PRO A 313 12.23 1.62 25.60
C PRO A 313 13.16 1.51 24.39
N TYR A 314 12.91 2.33 23.37
CA TYR A 314 13.83 2.55 22.27
C TYR A 314 15.18 3.03 22.82
N LYS A 315 16.28 2.55 22.21
CA LYS A 315 17.64 2.77 22.69
C LYS A 315 17.93 4.27 22.90
N GLY A 316 18.32 4.64 24.11
CA GLY A 316 18.68 6.03 24.45
C GLY A 316 17.48 6.94 24.73
N THR A 317 16.28 6.38 24.90
CA THR A 317 15.05 7.11 25.17
C THR A 317 14.24 6.41 26.27
N ASP A 318 13.21 7.09 26.78
CA ASP A 318 12.15 6.46 27.60
C ASP A 318 10.92 6.07 26.75
N ASN A 319 10.97 6.28 25.43
CA ASN A 319 9.88 6.01 24.49
C ASN A 319 9.65 4.50 24.33
N ARG A 320 8.41 4.02 24.40
CA ARG A 320 8.04 2.61 24.18
C ARG A 320 7.13 2.39 22.97
N GLY A 321 6.96 3.41 22.14
CA GLY A 321 5.95 3.38 21.08
C GLY A 321 4.53 3.42 21.63
N ILE A 322 3.55 3.04 20.80
CA ILE A 322 2.14 3.37 21.00
C ILE A 322 1.26 2.20 20.62
N LEU A 323 0.37 1.84 21.55
CA LEU A 323 -0.77 0.99 21.26
C LEU A 323 -1.90 1.88 20.74
N MET A 324 -2.34 1.64 19.50
CA MET A 324 -3.42 2.40 18.86
C MET A 324 -4.81 2.08 19.43
N ASN A 325 -4.93 0.97 20.14
CA ASN A 325 -6.19 0.51 20.72
C ASN A 325 -5.89 -0.05 22.11
N SER A 326 -6.83 0.12 23.03
CA SER A 326 -6.91 -0.77 24.20
C SER A 326 -7.36 -2.17 23.79
N ASP A 327 -7.17 -3.15 24.67
CA ASP A 327 -7.67 -4.52 24.47
C ASP A 327 -9.18 -4.54 24.23
N GLU A 328 -9.94 -3.76 25.00
CA GLU A 328 -11.39 -3.65 24.89
C GLU A 328 -11.83 -3.06 23.53
N GLU A 329 -11.11 -2.05 23.04
CA GLU A 329 -11.35 -1.46 21.73
C GLU A 329 -11.03 -2.45 20.61
N LEU A 330 -9.94 -3.20 20.73
CA LEU A 330 -9.54 -4.21 19.75
C LEU A 330 -10.56 -5.36 19.69
N VAL A 331 -10.98 -5.90 20.85
CA VAL A 331 -12.06 -6.90 20.95
C VAL A 331 -13.34 -6.38 20.29
N THR A 332 -13.69 -5.11 20.56
CA THR A 332 -14.89 -4.49 19.99
C THR A 332 -14.80 -4.38 18.46
N LYS A 333 -13.66 -3.93 17.94
CA LYS A 333 -13.42 -3.81 16.49
C LYS A 333 -13.46 -5.17 15.80
N ILE A 334 -12.79 -6.18 16.35
CA ILE A 334 -12.79 -7.54 15.79
C ILE A 334 -14.19 -8.16 15.84
N SER A 335 -14.91 -8.01 16.95
CA SER A 335 -16.28 -8.52 17.08
C SER A 335 -17.22 -7.88 16.05
N LYS A 336 -17.12 -6.56 15.84
CA LYS A 336 -17.90 -5.86 14.81
C LYS A 336 -17.58 -6.36 13.41
N ALA A 337 -16.29 -6.54 13.09
CA ALA A 337 -15.86 -7.07 11.79
C ALA A 337 -16.40 -8.49 11.54
N ASN A 338 -16.22 -9.38 12.51
CA ASN A 338 -16.69 -10.77 12.44
C ASN A 338 -18.21 -10.85 12.32
N ASN A 339 -18.97 -10.06 13.09
CA ASN A 339 -20.43 -9.99 13.02
C ASN A 339 -20.93 -9.47 11.66
N ALA A 340 -20.12 -8.66 10.97
CA ALA A 340 -20.39 -8.20 9.61
C ALA A 340 -19.86 -9.17 8.52
N GLY A 341 -19.31 -10.32 8.91
CA GLY A 341 -18.85 -11.39 8.02
C GLY A 341 -17.40 -11.27 7.52
N TYR A 342 -16.67 -10.23 7.93
CA TYR A 342 -15.28 -10.04 7.51
C TYR A 342 -14.33 -10.89 8.36
N ARG A 343 -13.24 -11.33 7.74
CA ARG A 343 -12.03 -11.74 8.48
C ARG A 343 -11.21 -10.49 8.82
N VAL A 344 -10.45 -10.52 9.91
CA VAL A 344 -9.58 -9.39 10.28
C VAL A 344 -8.17 -9.58 9.74
N GLU A 345 -7.57 -8.48 9.29
CA GLU A 345 -6.14 -8.35 9.04
C GLU A 345 -5.61 -7.27 9.98
N ILE A 346 -4.72 -7.63 10.91
CA ILE A 346 -4.27 -6.71 11.96
C ILE A 346 -2.78 -6.40 11.77
N HIS A 347 -2.44 -5.13 11.64
CA HIS A 347 -1.06 -4.66 11.65
C HIS A 347 -0.51 -4.70 13.08
N ALA A 348 0.64 -5.35 13.25
CA ALA A 348 1.43 -5.35 14.48
C ALA A 348 2.91 -5.44 14.13
N ILE A 349 3.72 -4.54 14.69
CA ILE A 349 5.18 -4.56 14.54
C ILE A 349 5.84 -4.85 15.89
N GLY A 350 5.53 -4.07 16.93
CA GLY A 350 6.14 -4.17 18.25
C GLY A 350 5.60 -5.33 19.08
N GLU A 351 6.44 -5.92 19.93
CA GLU A 351 6.17 -7.16 20.67
C GLU A 351 5.04 -7.05 21.72
N CYS A 352 4.61 -5.84 22.08
CA CYS A 352 3.44 -5.65 22.94
C CYS A 352 2.14 -6.06 22.20
N CYS A 353 2.01 -5.69 20.92
CA CYS A 353 0.80 -5.97 20.15
C CYS A 353 0.54 -7.47 19.95
N TRP A 354 1.59 -8.28 19.85
CA TRP A 354 1.46 -9.72 19.66
C TRP A 354 0.80 -10.39 20.85
N LYS A 355 1.13 -9.94 22.07
CA LYS A 355 0.53 -10.48 23.29
C LYS A 355 -0.96 -10.11 23.37
N ASP A 356 -1.28 -8.85 23.14
CA ASP A 356 -2.66 -8.37 23.20
C ASP A 356 -3.51 -9.06 22.11
N GLN A 357 -2.95 -9.29 20.92
CA GLN A 357 -3.63 -10.03 19.85
C GLN A 357 -3.82 -11.51 20.16
N GLU A 358 -2.81 -12.21 20.71
CA GLU A 358 -2.96 -13.61 21.13
C GLU A 358 -4.02 -13.73 22.22
N ASP A 359 -3.97 -12.88 23.25
CA ASP A 359 -4.93 -12.88 24.36
C ASP A 359 -6.35 -12.58 23.85
N VAL A 360 -6.52 -11.62 22.93
CA VAL A 360 -7.83 -11.27 22.33
C VAL A 360 -8.36 -12.37 21.41
N LEU A 361 -7.52 -12.97 20.58
CA LEU A 361 -7.92 -14.07 19.70
C LEU A 361 -8.33 -15.30 20.52
N MET A 362 -7.65 -15.57 21.64
CA MET A 362 -8.02 -16.64 22.57
C MET A 362 -9.37 -16.38 23.26
N VAL A 363 -9.67 -15.12 23.64
CA VAL A 363 -10.98 -14.75 24.22
C VAL A 363 -12.13 -14.91 23.21
N LEU A 364 -11.89 -14.64 21.93
CA LEU A 364 -12.90 -14.77 20.87
C LEU A 364 -13.14 -16.21 20.40
N LEU A 365 -12.29 -17.15 20.80
CA LEU A 365 -12.41 -18.59 20.51
C LEU A 365 -13.17 -19.37 21.61
N ILE A 366 -13.52 -18.69 22.72
CA ILE A 366 -14.37 -19.20 23.82
C ILE A 366 -15.79 -18.68 23.63
#